data_AF-A0A534MN09-F1
#
_entry.id   AF-A0A534MN09-F1
#
_cell.length_a   1.000
_cell.length_b   1.000
_cell.length_c   1.000
_cell.angle_alpha   90.00
_cell.angle_beta   90.00
_cell.angle_gamma   90.00
#
_symmetry.space_group_name_H-M   'P 1'
#
loop_
_entity.id
_entity.type
_entity.pdbx_description
1 polymer ?
#
loop_
_entity_poly.entity_id
_entity_poly.type
_entity_poly.pdbx_seq_one_letter_code
_entity_poly.pdbx_strand_id
1 'polypeptide(L)'
;MVPELAVHQRGLVDRKILFADSEVEARYILPFVDRRWKIPFAVLDLREGRPLVFDGPFRLDRFRFRTVSRTDELRPIESVSPDELRELAHFDPWWVFRRSTGVQRPWVEAVFATNIARPWRLFGRAVNVSDLAFSSRLDRLEEIWARGPMLRSLKLRMGEVDLFALRSGSKGETARPRRNPSKAL
;
A
#
# COMPACT_ATOMS: atom_id res chain seq x y z
N MET A 1 -11.24 23.23 9.56
CA MET A 1 -10.46 22.30 8.72
C MET A 1 -11.24 21.00 8.67
N VAL A 2 -11.81 20.63 7.51
CA VAL A 2 -12.47 19.32 7.36
C VAL A 2 -11.34 18.28 7.37
N PRO A 3 -11.41 17.21 8.18
CA PRO A 3 -10.43 16.14 8.11
C PRO A 3 -10.37 15.64 6.66
N GLU A 4 -9.18 15.63 6.04
CA GLU A 4 -9.00 14.90 4.79
C GLU A 4 -9.37 13.44 5.06
N LEU A 5 -10.39 12.93 4.35
CA LEU A 5 -10.81 11.55 4.51
C LEU A 5 -9.70 10.62 4.03
N ALA A 6 -9.25 9.73 4.91
CA ALA A 6 -8.28 8.70 4.56
C ALA A 6 -8.81 7.83 3.41
N VAL A 7 -7.92 7.45 2.50
CA VAL A 7 -8.23 6.59 1.37
C VAL A 7 -7.99 5.14 1.76
N HIS A 8 -9.05 4.36 1.84
CA HIS A 8 -8.95 2.94 2.12
C HIS A 8 -8.44 2.16 0.89
N GLN A 9 -7.83 0.98 1.08
CA GLN A 9 -7.32 0.14 -0.01
C GLN A 9 -8.42 -0.18 -1.04
N ARG A 10 -9.63 -0.48 -0.57
CA ARG A 10 -10.82 -0.70 -1.44
C ARG A 10 -11.18 0.55 -2.25
N GLY A 11 -10.81 1.71 -1.74
CA GLY A 11 -10.92 3.00 -2.38
C GLY A 11 -9.89 3.25 -3.47
N LEU A 12 -9.03 2.28 -3.82
CA LEU A 12 -8.03 2.37 -4.89
C LEU A 12 -8.38 1.52 -6.12
N VAL A 13 -9.54 0.86 -6.10
CA VAL A 13 -10.07 0.02 -7.19
C VAL A 13 -10.87 0.88 -8.18
N ASP A 14 -10.76 0.58 -9.46
CA ASP A 14 -11.50 1.20 -10.57
C ASP A 14 -11.52 2.73 -10.46
N ARG A 15 -10.34 3.33 -10.61
CA ARG A 15 -10.12 4.76 -10.46
C ARG A 15 -9.77 5.44 -11.76
N LYS A 16 -10.39 6.60 -11.98
CA LYS A 16 -9.96 7.57 -12.99
C LYS A 16 -8.86 8.45 -12.40
N ILE A 17 -7.78 8.60 -13.15
CA ILE A 17 -6.65 9.46 -12.82
C ILE A 17 -6.54 10.52 -13.92
N LEU A 18 -6.67 11.79 -13.53
CA LEU A 18 -6.43 12.93 -14.41
C LEU A 18 -4.95 13.32 -14.32
N PHE A 19 -4.19 13.00 -15.37
CA PHE A 19 -2.86 13.53 -15.62
C PHE A 19 -2.96 14.90 -16.29
N ALA A 20 -1.83 15.60 -16.43
CA ALA A 20 -1.80 16.92 -17.07
C ALA A 20 -2.14 16.88 -18.58
N ASP A 21 -1.91 15.74 -19.22
CA ASP A 21 -2.04 15.52 -20.66
C ASP A 21 -3.22 14.60 -21.04
N SER A 22 -3.73 13.78 -20.12
CA SER A 22 -4.82 12.84 -20.40
C SER A 22 -5.57 12.35 -19.15
N GLU A 23 -6.71 11.69 -19.35
CA GLU A 23 -7.39 10.90 -18.32
C GLU A 23 -7.12 9.42 -18.58
N VAL A 24 -6.69 8.68 -17.55
CA VAL A 24 -6.47 7.22 -17.62
C VAL A 24 -7.32 6.49 -16.60
N GLU A 25 -7.66 5.24 -16.90
CA GLU A 25 -8.41 4.36 -16.00
C GLU A 25 -7.50 3.27 -15.43
N ALA A 26 -7.33 3.29 -14.11
CA ALA A 26 -6.67 2.25 -13.35
C ALA A 26 -7.70 1.25 -12.82
N ARG A 27 -7.52 -0.03 -13.13
CA ARG A 27 -8.21 -1.13 -12.44
C ARG A 27 -7.83 -1.14 -10.97
N TYR A 28 -6.55 -0.87 -10.69
CA TYR A 28 -6.04 -0.79 -9.34
C TYR A 28 -4.83 0.13 -9.22
N ILE A 29 -4.77 0.87 -8.12
CA ILE A 29 -3.58 1.62 -7.69
C ILE A 29 -2.99 0.85 -6.51
N LEU A 30 -1.77 0.32 -6.66
CA LEU A 30 -1.07 -0.46 -5.64
C LEU A 30 0.07 0.37 -5.02
N PRO A 31 -0.12 0.96 -3.83
CA PRO A 31 0.92 1.74 -3.17
C PRO A 31 2.00 0.84 -2.57
N PHE A 32 3.26 1.25 -2.72
CA PHE A 32 4.38 0.68 -1.98
C PHE A 32 4.73 1.58 -0.80
N VAL A 33 5.02 1.00 0.35
CA VAL A 33 5.19 1.72 1.62
C VAL A 33 6.55 1.40 2.22
N ASP A 34 7.31 2.43 2.58
CA ASP A 34 8.63 2.30 3.22
C ASP A 34 8.52 2.08 4.75
N ARG A 35 9.68 1.91 5.42
CA ARG A 35 9.73 1.76 6.90
C ARG A 35 9.19 2.97 7.66
N ARG A 36 9.18 4.15 7.03
CA ARG A 36 8.68 5.42 7.59
C ARG A 36 7.21 5.65 7.25
N TRP A 37 6.53 4.63 6.71
CA TRP A 37 5.14 4.68 6.26
C TRP A 37 4.91 5.70 5.14
N LYS A 38 5.96 6.12 4.43
CA LYS A 38 5.85 6.95 3.22
C LYS A 38 5.59 6.08 2.01
N ILE A 39 4.92 6.65 1.02
CA ILE A 39 4.70 6.03 -0.28
C ILE A 39 5.66 6.67 -1.28
N PRO A 40 6.80 6.03 -1.60
CA PRO A 40 7.70 6.55 -2.63
C PRO A 40 7.12 6.41 -4.04
N PHE A 41 6.27 5.41 -4.29
CA PHE A 41 5.56 5.24 -5.55
C PHE A 41 4.36 4.31 -5.41
N ALA A 42 3.49 4.33 -6.41
CA ALA A 42 2.45 3.33 -6.62
C ALA A 42 2.63 2.65 -7.98
N VAL A 43 2.22 1.39 -8.07
CA VAL A 43 2.04 0.70 -9.35
C VAL A 43 0.60 0.88 -9.80
N LEU A 44 0.42 1.39 -11.01
CA LEU A 44 -0.85 1.59 -11.68
C LEU A 44 -1.10 0.40 -12.59
N ASP A 45 -2.10 -0.41 -12.23
CA ASP A 45 -2.66 -1.41 -13.14
C ASP A 45 -3.71 -0.72 -14.00
N LEU A 46 -3.29 -0.23 -15.17
CA LEU A 46 -4.17 0.44 -16.12
C LEU A 46 -5.07 -0.58 -16.84
N ARG A 47 -6.22 -0.14 -17.34
CA ARG A 47 -7.12 -1.01 -18.14
C ARG A 47 -6.43 -1.58 -19.37
N GLU A 48 -5.50 -0.83 -19.95
CA GLU A 48 -4.74 -1.20 -21.14
C GLU A 48 -3.25 -1.23 -20.82
N GLY A 49 -2.53 -2.20 -21.41
CA GLY A 49 -1.09 -2.33 -21.25
C GLY A 49 -0.64 -3.09 -20.00
N ARG A 50 0.64 -2.91 -19.67
CA ARG A 50 1.30 -3.52 -18.50
C ARG A 50 1.20 -2.60 -17.28
N PRO A 51 1.39 -3.11 -16.05
CA PRO A 51 1.51 -2.27 -14.86
C PRO A 51 2.66 -1.26 -14.98
N LEU A 52 2.41 -0.02 -14.57
CA LEU A 52 3.40 1.08 -14.63
C LEU A 52 3.62 1.70 -13.26
N VAL A 53 4.84 2.12 -12.99
CA VAL A 53 5.24 2.84 -11.78
C VAL A 53 4.94 4.33 -11.95
N PHE A 54 4.38 4.91 -10.90
CA PHE A 54 4.17 6.33 -10.75
C PHE A 54 4.66 6.79 -9.37
N ASP A 55 5.63 7.71 -9.36
CA ASP A 55 6.28 8.28 -8.17
C ASP A 55 5.99 9.79 -8.00
N GLY A 56 5.11 10.34 -8.84
CA GLY A 56 4.66 11.72 -8.75
C GLY A 56 3.58 11.93 -7.69
N PRO A 57 3.19 13.20 -7.45
CA PRO A 57 2.17 13.54 -6.46
C PRO A 57 0.78 13.10 -6.91
N PHE A 58 0.01 12.54 -5.98
CA PHE A 58 -1.44 12.38 -6.13
C PHE A 58 -2.21 13.43 -5.32
N ARG A 59 -3.41 13.73 -5.78
CA ARG A 59 -4.44 14.37 -4.98
C ARG A 59 -5.79 13.73 -5.26
N LEU A 60 -6.46 13.24 -4.23
CA LEU A 60 -7.85 12.83 -4.34
C LEU A 60 -8.74 14.08 -4.36
N ASP A 61 -9.50 14.24 -5.44
CA ASP A 61 -10.56 15.25 -5.57
C ASP A 61 -11.89 14.54 -5.79
N ARG A 62 -12.72 14.54 -4.74
CA ARG A 62 -13.98 13.78 -4.65
C ARG A 62 -13.77 12.28 -4.89
N PHE A 63 -13.85 11.84 -6.13
CA PHE A 63 -13.78 10.42 -6.55
C PHE A 63 -12.69 10.17 -7.60
N ARG A 64 -11.91 11.19 -7.98
CA ARG A 64 -10.85 11.07 -8.98
C ARG A 64 -9.51 11.43 -8.37
N PHE A 65 -8.48 10.68 -8.75
CA PHE A 65 -7.12 11.11 -8.49
C PHE A 65 -6.70 12.12 -9.56
N ARG A 66 -5.95 13.14 -9.16
CA ARG A 66 -5.37 14.13 -10.05
C ARG A 66 -3.86 14.21 -9.80
N THR A 67 -3.11 14.46 -10.85
CA THR A 67 -1.69 14.77 -10.79
C THR A 67 -1.33 15.84 -11.81
N VAL A 68 -0.26 16.59 -11.53
CA VAL A 68 0.34 17.54 -12.47
C VAL A 68 1.34 16.87 -13.42
N SER A 69 1.66 15.61 -13.17
CA SER A 69 2.56 14.81 -14.00
C SER A 69 1.86 14.43 -15.30
N ARG A 70 2.66 14.11 -16.31
CA ARG A 70 2.21 13.62 -17.61
C ARG A 70 2.24 12.10 -17.66
N THR A 71 1.49 11.51 -18.59
CA THR A 71 1.47 10.04 -18.74
C THR A 71 2.77 9.46 -19.29
N ASP A 72 3.55 10.24 -20.03
CA ASP A 72 4.87 9.85 -20.54
C ASP A 72 5.94 9.71 -19.43
N GLU A 73 5.66 10.22 -18.22
CA GLU A 73 6.49 10.03 -17.02
C GLU A 73 6.28 8.67 -16.34
N LEU A 74 5.26 7.90 -16.75
CA LEU A 74 5.02 6.56 -16.23
C LEU A 74 6.11 5.59 -16.68
N ARG A 75 6.65 4.82 -15.73
CA ARG A 75 7.78 3.93 -15.99
C ARG A 75 7.39 2.46 -15.90
N PRO A 76 8.05 1.54 -16.62
CA PRO A 76 7.90 0.12 -16.34
C PRO A 76 8.28 -0.20 -14.89
N ILE A 77 7.71 -1.27 -14.31
CA ILE A 77 8.11 -1.75 -12.98
C ILE A 77 9.59 -2.16 -12.94
N GLU A 78 10.16 -2.55 -14.08
CA GLU A 78 11.58 -2.83 -14.25
C GLU A 78 12.50 -1.63 -13.98
N SER A 79 11.95 -0.41 -13.91
CA SER A 79 12.70 0.77 -13.49
C SER A 79 13.00 0.83 -11.99
N VAL A 80 12.38 -0.03 -11.18
CA VAL A 80 12.66 -0.22 -9.75
C VAL A 80 13.35 -1.56 -9.59
N SER A 81 14.54 -1.58 -8.99
CA SER A 81 15.27 -2.83 -8.82
C SER A 81 14.59 -3.78 -7.82
N PRO A 82 14.78 -5.10 -7.95
CA PRO A 82 14.33 -6.05 -6.94
C PRO A 82 14.86 -5.76 -5.53
N ASP A 83 16.07 -5.20 -5.41
CA ASP A 83 16.65 -4.81 -4.12
C ASP A 83 15.92 -3.62 -3.49
N GLU A 84 15.56 -2.60 -4.29
CA GLU A 84 14.72 -1.48 -3.83
C GLU A 84 13.33 -1.96 -3.41
N LEU A 85 12.73 -2.90 -4.17
CA LEU A 85 11.45 -3.50 -3.80
C LEU A 85 11.52 -4.18 -2.43
N ARG A 86 12.62 -4.87 -2.08
CA ARG A 86 12.77 -5.49 -0.75
C ARG A 86 12.74 -4.48 0.38
N GLU A 87 13.02 -3.21 0.12
CA GLU A 87 12.93 -2.13 1.09
C GLU A 87 11.53 -1.53 1.19
N LEU A 88 10.50 -2.15 0.59
CA LEU A 88 9.13 -1.64 0.51
C LEU A 88 8.09 -2.72 0.78
N ALA A 89 6.96 -2.36 1.35
CA ALA A 89 5.83 -3.26 1.66
C ALA A 89 4.60 -2.85 0.86
N HIS A 90 3.73 -3.80 0.54
CA HIS A 90 2.39 -3.51 0.01
C HIS A 90 1.41 -4.56 0.53
N PHE A 91 0.11 -4.35 0.30
CA PHE A 91 -0.94 -5.30 0.65
C PHE A 91 -1.67 -5.80 -0.59
N ASP A 92 -1.77 -7.12 -0.73
CA ASP A 92 -2.55 -7.83 -1.74
C ASP A 92 -2.21 -7.46 -3.21
N PRO A 93 -1.03 -7.86 -3.73
CA PRO A 93 -0.60 -7.54 -5.10
C PRO A 93 -1.32 -8.38 -6.15
N TRP A 94 -2.16 -9.33 -5.72
CA TRP A 94 -2.73 -10.36 -6.58
C TRP A 94 -3.54 -9.78 -7.73
N TRP A 95 -4.28 -8.70 -7.47
CA TRP A 95 -5.07 -7.99 -8.46
C TRP A 95 -4.25 -7.44 -9.63
N VAL A 96 -3.00 -7.04 -9.37
CA VAL A 96 -2.11 -6.46 -10.37
C VAL A 96 -1.28 -7.54 -11.08
N PHE A 97 -0.67 -8.46 -10.32
CA PHE A 97 0.43 -9.29 -10.85
C PHE A 97 0.08 -10.76 -11.11
N ARG A 98 -1.11 -11.26 -10.74
CA ARG A 98 -1.46 -12.69 -10.95
C ARG A 98 -1.38 -13.11 -12.43
N ARG A 99 -1.73 -12.20 -13.34
CA ARG A 99 -1.80 -12.45 -14.79
C ARG A 99 -1.23 -11.29 -15.61
N SER A 100 -0.41 -10.44 -14.99
CA SER A 100 0.22 -9.33 -15.70
C SER A 100 1.09 -9.88 -16.83
N THR A 101 0.81 -9.45 -18.06
CA THR A 101 1.72 -9.63 -19.19
C THR A 101 2.70 -8.46 -19.23
N GLY A 102 3.89 -8.68 -19.79
CA GLY A 102 4.88 -7.60 -19.97
C GLY A 102 5.64 -7.19 -18.71
N VAL A 103 5.57 -7.98 -17.62
CA VAL A 103 6.43 -7.85 -16.43
C VAL A 103 7.30 -9.10 -16.31
N GLN A 104 8.60 -8.91 -16.11
CA GLN A 104 9.53 -10.02 -15.96
C GLN A 104 9.35 -10.76 -14.62
N ARG A 105 9.52 -12.09 -14.65
CA ARG A 105 9.33 -12.97 -13.49
C ARG A 105 10.08 -12.54 -12.21
N PRO A 106 11.36 -12.10 -12.26
CA PRO A 106 12.07 -11.66 -11.05
C PRO A 106 11.38 -10.50 -10.33
N TRP A 107 10.72 -9.59 -11.07
CA TRP A 107 9.97 -8.49 -10.49
C TRP A 107 8.66 -8.94 -9.88
N VAL A 108 7.94 -9.86 -10.54
CA VAL A 108 6.74 -10.48 -9.96
C VAL A 108 7.10 -11.15 -8.63
N GLU A 109 8.15 -11.96 -8.60
CA GLU A 109 8.60 -12.66 -7.37
C GLU A 109 9.05 -11.66 -6.29
N ALA A 110 9.80 -10.62 -6.65
CA ALA A 110 10.22 -9.57 -5.73
C ALA A 110 9.02 -8.79 -5.14
N VAL A 111 8.03 -8.45 -5.96
CA VAL A 111 6.79 -7.84 -5.47
C VAL A 111 6.11 -8.80 -4.51
N PHE A 112 5.81 -10.05 -4.89
CA PHE A 112 5.10 -10.98 -3.98
C PHE A 112 5.83 -11.22 -2.64
N ALA A 113 7.17 -11.13 -2.60
CA ALA A 113 7.95 -11.23 -1.37
C ALA A 113 7.74 -10.05 -0.39
N THR A 114 7.22 -8.93 -0.87
CA THR A 114 6.99 -7.70 -0.09
C THR A 114 5.57 -7.59 0.49
N ASN A 115 4.71 -8.58 0.22
CA ASN A 115 3.30 -8.58 0.60
C ASN A 115 3.12 -8.80 2.12
N ILE A 116 2.29 -7.97 2.75
CA ILE A 116 1.96 -8.05 4.19
C ILE A 116 0.63 -8.77 4.48
N ALA A 117 -0.02 -9.36 3.47
CA ALA A 117 -1.30 -10.04 3.65
C ALA A 117 -1.22 -11.35 4.45
N ARG A 118 -0.01 -11.85 4.73
CA ARG A 118 0.17 -13.11 5.49
C ARG A 118 -0.31 -12.93 6.94
N PRO A 119 -0.92 -13.96 7.56
CA PRO A 119 -1.22 -13.93 8.98
C PRO A 119 0.02 -13.71 9.85
N TRP A 120 -0.10 -12.92 10.91
CA TRP A 120 0.92 -12.76 11.95
C TRP A 120 0.33 -12.89 13.36
N ARG A 121 1.20 -12.92 14.37
CA ARG A 121 0.79 -12.99 15.77
C ARG A 121 0.87 -11.63 16.46
N LEU A 122 -0.24 -11.22 17.07
CA LEU A 122 -0.30 -10.08 17.98
C LEU A 122 -0.83 -10.56 19.32
N PHE A 123 -0.05 -10.36 20.40
CA PHE A 123 -0.35 -10.90 21.74
C PHE A 123 -0.70 -12.40 21.73
N GLY A 124 0.06 -13.19 20.96
CA GLY A 124 -0.16 -14.64 20.83
C GLY A 124 -1.35 -15.05 19.95
N ARG A 125 -2.13 -14.10 19.43
CA ARG A 125 -3.30 -14.37 18.58
C ARG A 125 -3.00 -14.12 17.11
N ALA A 126 -3.48 -15.01 16.25
CA ALA A 126 -3.40 -14.82 14.81
C ALA A 126 -4.28 -13.64 14.37
N VAL A 127 -3.70 -12.73 13.60
CA VAL A 127 -4.35 -11.57 12.99
C VAL A 127 -3.89 -11.42 11.54
N ASN A 128 -4.74 -10.86 10.69
CA ASN A 128 -4.47 -10.59 9.28
C ASN A 128 -4.70 -9.10 8.98
N VAL A 129 -3.94 -8.51 8.05
CA VAL A 129 -4.31 -7.22 7.45
C VAL A 129 -5.63 -7.46 6.73
N SER A 130 -6.60 -6.60 7.00
CA SER A 130 -7.91 -6.58 6.37
C SER A 130 -8.12 -5.35 5.49
N ASP A 131 -7.41 -4.25 5.78
CA ASP A 131 -7.45 -3.02 5.00
C ASP A 131 -6.24 -2.13 5.36
N LEU A 132 -5.93 -1.20 4.47
CA LEU A 132 -4.96 -0.12 4.69
C LEU A 132 -5.67 1.21 4.46
N ALA A 133 -5.33 2.23 5.24
CA ALA A 133 -5.83 3.59 5.06
C ALA A 133 -4.64 4.53 4.81
N PHE A 134 -4.70 5.26 3.70
CA PHE A 134 -3.67 6.18 3.23
C PHE A 134 -4.13 7.63 3.32
N SER A 135 -3.18 8.56 3.25
CA SER A 135 -3.50 9.98 3.11
C SER A 135 -4.25 10.25 1.81
N SER A 136 -5.00 11.36 1.75
CA SER A 136 -5.72 11.79 0.53
C SER A 136 -4.78 12.11 -0.64
N ARG A 137 -3.50 12.31 -0.35
CA ARG A 137 -2.41 12.57 -1.30
C ARG A 137 -1.67 11.31 -1.73
N LEU A 138 -2.05 10.17 -1.16
CA LEU A 138 -1.39 8.88 -1.38
C LEU A 138 0.13 8.93 -1.16
N ASP A 139 0.60 9.80 -0.27
CA ASP A 139 2.02 10.01 0.06
C ASP A 139 2.44 9.29 1.36
N ARG A 140 1.47 8.81 2.13
CA ARG A 140 1.68 8.16 3.43
C ARG A 140 0.60 7.13 3.75
N LEU A 141 1.01 6.02 4.36
CA LEU A 141 0.13 5.12 5.10
C LEU A 141 -0.21 5.74 6.46
N GLU A 142 -1.48 5.71 6.85
CA GLU A 142 -1.96 6.30 8.10
C GLU A 142 -2.39 5.25 9.12
N GLU A 143 -3.09 4.20 8.66
CA GLU A 143 -3.60 3.15 9.53
C GLU A 143 -3.54 1.78 8.82
N ILE A 144 -3.19 0.73 9.59
CA ILE A 144 -3.36 -0.66 9.19
C ILE A 144 -4.54 -1.22 9.97
N TRP A 145 -5.51 -1.78 9.25
CA TRP A 145 -6.66 -2.43 9.88
C TRP A 145 -6.45 -3.93 9.89
N ALA A 146 -6.35 -4.51 11.07
CA ALA A 146 -6.19 -5.94 11.28
C ALA A 146 -7.46 -6.58 11.86
N ARG A 147 -7.66 -7.88 11.60
CA ARG A 147 -8.74 -8.69 12.17
C ARG A 147 -8.21 -10.04 12.60
N GLY A 148 -8.89 -10.66 13.58
CA GLY A 148 -8.58 -12.02 14.03
C GLY A 148 -9.84 -12.73 14.55
N PRO A 149 -9.78 -14.05 14.82
CA PRO A 149 -10.94 -14.88 15.15
C PRO A 149 -11.80 -14.39 16.33
N MET A 150 -11.23 -13.60 17.24
CA MET A 150 -11.92 -13.01 18.40
C MET A 150 -11.71 -11.49 18.51
N LEU A 151 -11.23 -10.86 17.44
CA LEU A 151 -10.92 -9.43 17.40
C LEU A 151 -11.71 -8.82 16.24
N ARG A 152 -12.79 -8.10 16.55
CA ARG A 152 -13.70 -7.50 15.54
C ARG A 152 -12.92 -6.67 14.51
N SER A 153 -12.06 -5.77 14.99
CA SER A 153 -11.06 -5.06 14.19
C SER A 153 -10.10 -4.31 15.13
N LEU A 154 -8.84 -4.20 14.74
CA LEU A 154 -7.83 -3.37 15.39
C LEU A 154 -7.24 -2.42 14.36
N LYS A 155 -7.05 -1.16 14.77
CA LYS A 155 -6.31 -0.17 14.00
C LYS A 155 -4.92 -0.04 14.60
N LEU A 156 -3.91 -0.08 13.75
CA LEU A 156 -2.51 0.12 14.10
C LEU A 156 -1.98 1.34 13.35
N ARG A 157 -1.21 2.16 14.05
CA ARG A 157 -0.56 3.36 13.52
C ARG A 157 0.95 3.20 13.54
N MET A 158 1.62 4.15 12.90
CA MET A 158 3.07 4.18 12.83
C MET A 158 3.67 4.14 14.25
N GLY A 159 4.66 3.30 14.46
CA GLY A 159 5.31 3.10 15.76
C GLY A 159 4.62 2.08 16.69
N GLU A 160 3.39 1.67 16.38
CA GLU A 160 2.72 0.57 17.11
C GLU A 160 3.07 -0.81 16.55
N VAL A 161 3.52 -0.86 15.29
CA VAL A 161 3.89 -2.09 14.58
C VAL A 161 5.05 -1.83 13.63
N ASP A 162 5.97 -2.80 13.56
CA ASP A 162 6.94 -2.86 12.47
C ASP A 162 6.27 -3.46 11.23
N LEU A 163 6.07 -2.62 10.21
CA LEU A 163 5.43 -2.99 8.95
C LEU A 163 6.16 -4.16 8.25
N PHE A 164 7.47 -4.28 8.40
CA PHE A 164 8.28 -5.25 7.65
C PHE A 164 8.25 -6.61 8.33
N ALA A 165 8.10 -6.64 9.66
CA ALA A 165 7.85 -7.86 10.41
C ALA A 165 6.56 -8.58 9.96
N LEU A 166 5.62 -7.86 9.32
CA LEU A 166 4.38 -8.44 8.78
C LEU A 166 4.61 -9.33 7.54
N ARG A 167 5.67 -9.09 6.76
CA ARG A 167 5.97 -9.86 5.53
C ARG A 167 6.32 -11.30 5.82
N SER A 168 7.04 -11.53 6.92
CA SER A 168 7.56 -12.83 7.28
C SER A 168 6.50 -13.75 7.87
N GLY A 169 5.31 -13.24 8.23
CA GLY A 169 4.28 -14.00 8.93
C GLY A 169 4.84 -14.63 10.21
N SER A 170 5.10 -13.82 11.25
CA SER A 170 5.95 -14.30 12.34
C SER A 170 5.33 -15.45 13.16
N LYS A 171 6.10 -16.53 13.28
CA LYS A 171 6.15 -17.35 14.50
C LYS A 171 7.03 -16.59 15.53
N GLY A 172 6.45 -15.65 16.28
CA GLY A 172 7.13 -14.91 17.36
C GLY A 172 8.00 -13.76 16.83
N GLU A 173 8.12 -12.58 17.43
CA GLU A 173 7.88 -12.10 18.79
C GLU A 173 7.07 -10.79 18.72
N THR A 174 6.37 -10.49 19.81
CA THR A 174 5.55 -9.29 19.96
C THR A 174 6.36 -8.01 19.79
N ALA A 175 6.02 -7.17 18.81
CA ALA A 175 6.22 -5.74 18.96
C ALA A 175 5.41 -5.31 20.19
N ARG A 176 6.06 -5.03 21.32
CA ARG A 176 5.41 -4.39 22.45
C ARG A 176 5.01 -3.00 21.98
N PRO A 177 3.72 -2.62 21.96
CA PRO A 177 3.37 -1.22 21.78
C PRO A 177 4.02 -0.45 22.93
N ARG A 178 4.79 0.60 22.61
CA ARG A 178 5.18 1.58 23.61
C ARG A 178 3.88 2.17 24.14
N ARG A 179 3.55 1.89 25.41
CA ARG A 179 2.48 2.59 26.13
C ARG A 179 2.77 4.08 26.01
N ASN A 180 1.92 4.81 25.29
CA ASN A 180 1.84 6.26 25.47
C ASN A 180 1.33 6.50 26.91
N PRO A 181 2.07 7.20 27.77
CA PRO A 181 1.59 7.52 29.13
C PRO A 181 0.49 8.60 29.14
N SER A 182 0.05 9.09 27.98
CA SER A 182 -0.91 10.19 27.87
C SER A 182 -2.35 9.70 27.75
N LYS A 183 -2.88 9.11 28.83
CA LYS A 183 -4.31 9.10 29.21
C LYS A 183 -4.49 8.32 30.53
N ALA A 184 -3.95 8.90 31.58
CA ALA A 184 -4.43 8.72 32.94
C ALA A 184 -4.35 10.11 33.57
N LEU A 185 -5.50 10.80 33.57
CA LEU A 185 -5.99 11.86 34.47
C LEU A 185 -7.21 12.49 33.82
#